data_AF-A0A7X7JSR8-F1
#
_entry.id   AF-A0A7X7JSR8-F1
#
_cell.length_a   1.000
_cell.length_b   1.000
_cell.length_c   1.000
_cell.angle_alpha   90.00
_cell.angle_beta   90.00
_cell.angle_gamma   90.00
#
_symmetry.space_group_name_H-M   'P 1'
#
loop_
_entity.id
_entity.type
_entity.pdbx_description
1 polymer ?
#
loop_
_entity_poly.entity_id
_entity_poly.type
_entity_poly.pdbx_seq_one_letter_code
_entity_poly.pdbx_strand_id
1 'polypeptide(L)'
;MTGILASAIHHATTGVGMPDKRSMRYPDGREVEVQPVGYRATAEHWNEYFLDDGSVVRVKLVATEIARVENEYDDDGNPVYIVRSANVLSVNSPESLRKPK
;
A
#
# COMPACT_ATOMS: atom_id res chain seq x y z
N MET A 1 30.85 34.10 -26.17
CA MET A 1 30.47 32.94 -25.33
C MET A 1 29.35 33.37 -24.41
N THR A 2 28.10 33.04 -24.73
CA THR A 2 27.03 32.91 -23.72
C THR A 2 25.97 32.00 -24.33
N GLY A 3 25.77 30.84 -23.69
CA GLY A 3 25.01 29.72 -24.22
C GLY A 3 23.50 29.88 -24.12
N ILE A 4 22.81 29.29 -25.09
CA ILE A 4 21.37 29.09 -25.12
C ILE A 4 21.09 27.83 -24.29
N LEU A 5 20.28 27.95 -23.23
CA LEU A 5 19.75 26.83 -22.47
C LEU A 5 18.52 26.26 -23.21
N ALA A 6 18.71 25.16 -23.94
CA ALA A 6 17.59 24.33 -24.39
C ALA A 6 17.23 23.35 -23.27
N SER A 7 16.12 23.61 -22.60
CA SER A 7 15.52 22.69 -21.62
C SER A 7 14.86 21.54 -22.39
N ALA A 8 15.47 20.36 -22.34
CA ALA A 8 14.90 19.14 -22.88
C ALA A 8 13.98 18.51 -21.83
N ILE A 9 12.67 18.62 -22.06
CA ILE A 9 11.63 17.90 -21.33
C ILE A 9 11.77 16.42 -21.66
N HIS A 10 12.32 15.62 -20.74
CA HIS A 10 12.26 14.17 -20.84
C HIS A 10 10.82 13.72 -20.59
N HIS A 11 10.15 13.27 -21.65
CA HIS A 11 8.96 12.43 -21.54
C HIS A 11 9.38 11.11 -20.89
N ALA A 12 9.00 10.91 -19.63
CA ALA A 12 9.08 9.59 -19.01
C ALA A 12 7.94 8.73 -19.57
N THR A 13 8.22 8.00 -20.66
CA THR A 13 7.39 6.90 -21.10
C THR A 13 7.47 5.81 -20.04
N THR A 14 6.42 5.66 -19.22
CA THR A 14 6.24 4.48 -18.37
C THR A 14 6.15 3.25 -19.25
N GLY A 15 7.30 2.60 -19.48
CA GLY A 15 7.36 1.25 -20.00
C GLY A 15 6.68 0.34 -18.99
N VAL A 16 5.50 -0.20 -19.34
CA VAL A 16 4.95 -1.36 -18.65
C VAL A 16 5.81 -2.55 -19.07
N GLY A 17 6.98 -2.68 -18.44
CA GLY A 17 7.79 -3.88 -18.49
C GLY A 17 7.02 -5.03 -17.86
N MET A 18 7.05 -6.19 -18.52
CA MET A 18 6.53 -7.45 -17.99
C MET A 18 6.93 -7.60 -16.52
N PRO A 19 6.02 -7.98 -15.59
CA PRO A 19 6.41 -8.12 -14.20
C PRO A 19 7.29 -9.36 -14.11
N ASP A 20 8.60 -9.15 -14.03
CA ASP A 20 9.54 -10.21 -13.64
C ASP A 20 9.03 -10.85 -12.35
N LYS A 21 9.07 -12.18 -12.29
CA LYS A 21 8.79 -12.91 -11.04
C LYS A 21 9.74 -12.38 -9.96
N ARG A 22 9.18 -12.09 -8.79
CA ARG A 22 9.95 -11.52 -7.66
C ARG A 22 9.85 -12.44 -6.46
N SER A 23 10.95 -12.59 -5.73
CA SER A 23 10.91 -13.17 -4.39
C SER A 23 10.30 -12.16 -3.41
N MET A 24 9.33 -12.59 -2.61
CA MET A 24 8.78 -11.86 -1.48
C MET A 24 8.82 -12.70 -0.21
N ARG A 25 9.08 -12.04 0.92
CA ARG A 25 9.09 -12.69 2.23
C ARG A 25 7.69 -12.76 2.84
N TYR A 26 7.22 -13.96 3.14
CA TYR A 26 6.00 -14.22 3.88
C TYR A 26 6.12 -13.82 5.37
N PRO A 27 4.99 -13.62 6.08
CA PRO A 27 4.98 -13.36 7.52
C PRO A 27 5.66 -14.46 8.36
N ASP A 28 5.59 -15.72 7.92
CA ASP A 28 6.25 -16.87 8.57
C ASP A 28 7.78 -16.91 8.32
N GLY A 29 8.31 -15.99 7.53
CA GLY A 29 9.71 -15.85 7.21
C GLY A 29 10.17 -16.56 5.93
N ARG A 30 9.32 -17.38 5.27
CA ARG A 30 9.64 -18.02 3.99
C ARG A 30 9.81 -16.97 2.88
N GLU A 31 10.66 -17.28 1.90
CA GLU A 31 10.69 -16.56 0.61
C GLU A 31 9.85 -17.32 -0.41
N VAL A 32 9.01 -16.60 -1.14
CA VAL A 32 8.13 -17.17 -2.17
C VAL A 32 8.24 -16.38 -3.47
N GLU A 33 8.07 -17.08 -4.57
CA GLU A 33 7.95 -16.46 -5.88
C GLU A 33 6.55 -15.86 -6.05
N VAL A 34 6.51 -14.62 -6.51
CA VAL A 34 5.25 -13.90 -6.72
C VAL A 34 5.20 -13.24 -8.08
N GLN A 35 3.96 -13.05 -8.56
CA GLN A 35 3.64 -12.24 -9.72
C GLN A 35 2.87 -10.99 -9.26
N PRO A 36 3.46 -9.78 -9.37
CA PRO A 36 2.74 -8.53 -9.16
C PRO A 36 1.52 -8.42 -10.08
N VAL A 37 0.39 -8.00 -9.51
CA VAL A 37 -0.88 -7.84 -10.23
C VAL A 37 -1.30 -6.38 -10.18
N GLY A 38 -1.45 -5.77 -11.36
CA GLY A 38 -2.03 -4.43 -11.47
C GLY A 38 -3.50 -4.44 -11.04
N TYR A 39 -3.92 -3.42 -10.32
CA TYR A 39 -5.29 -3.31 -9.82
C TYR A 39 -5.81 -1.88 -9.92
N ARG A 40 -7.14 -1.76 -9.85
CA ARG A 40 -7.83 -0.49 -9.66
C ARG A 40 -8.62 -0.60 -8.36
N ALA A 41 -8.29 0.22 -7.38
CA ALA A 41 -9.06 0.28 -6.14
C ALA A 41 -10.48 0.81 -6.45
N THR A 42 -11.51 0.04 -6.10
CA THR A 42 -12.91 0.46 -6.22
C THR A 42 -13.34 1.31 -5.03
N ALA A 43 -12.82 1.00 -3.84
CA ALA A 43 -13.08 1.74 -2.62
C ALA A 43 -11.96 1.52 -1.59
N GLU A 44 -11.68 2.55 -0.80
CA GLU A 44 -10.86 2.45 0.41
C GLU A 44 -11.39 3.50 1.41
N HIS A 45 -12.08 3.04 2.44
CA HIS A 45 -12.80 3.90 3.38
C HIS A 45 -12.02 4.08 4.70
N TRP A 46 -12.39 5.13 5.44
CA TRP A 46 -11.97 5.28 6.83
C TRP A 46 -12.78 4.32 7.69
N ASN A 47 -12.09 3.57 8.54
CA ASN A 47 -12.70 2.88 9.66
C ASN A 47 -12.67 3.83 10.85
N GLU A 48 -13.82 4.06 11.50
CA GLU A 48 -13.95 4.98 12.63
C GLU A 48 -14.26 4.21 13.91
N TYR A 49 -13.55 4.53 14.98
CA TYR A 49 -13.67 3.91 16.29
C TYR A 49 -13.89 4.99 17.33
N PHE A 50 -15.03 4.91 18.02
CA PHE A 50 -15.35 5.75 19.17
C PHE A 50 -14.80 5.08 20.42
N LEU A 51 -13.95 5.77 21.16
CA LEU A 51 -13.33 5.24 22.37
C LEU A 51 -14.04 5.76 23.62
N ASP A 52 -13.95 5.00 24.70
CA ASP A 52 -14.58 5.33 25.98
C ASP A 52 -14.05 6.62 26.61
N ASP A 53 -12.84 7.05 26.22
CA ASP A 53 -12.25 8.32 26.65
C ASP A 53 -12.77 9.53 25.86
N GLY A 54 -13.70 9.33 24.92
CA GLY A 54 -14.25 10.36 24.06
C GLY A 54 -13.40 10.66 22.82
N SER A 55 -12.29 9.95 22.61
CA SER A 55 -11.51 10.05 21.38
C SER A 55 -12.20 9.36 20.20
N VAL A 56 -11.93 9.87 19.01
CA VAL A 56 -12.27 9.21 17.75
C VAL A 56 -10.97 8.84 17.04
N VAL A 57 -10.75 7.53 16.88
CA VAL A 57 -9.64 7.00 16.07
C VAL A 57 -10.18 6.67 14.69
N ARG A 58 -9.50 7.17 13.66
CA ARG A 58 -9.78 6.81 12.27
C ARG A 58 -8.55 6.18 11.66
N VAL A 59 -8.73 4.99 11.10
CA VAL A 59 -7.66 4.28 10.38
C VAL A 59 -8.16 3.85 9.02
N LYS A 60 -7.33 4.10 8.01
CA LYS A 60 -7.58 3.67 6.64
C LYS A 60 -6.42 2.79 6.20
N LEU A 61 -6.74 1.57 5.76
CA LEU A 61 -5.80 0.71 5.06
C LEU A 61 -5.74 1.15 3.60
N VAL A 62 -4.53 1.37 3.09
CA VAL A 62 -4.26 1.69 1.69
C VAL A 62 -3.40 0.57 1.12
N ALA A 63 -3.90 -0.14 0.11
CA ALA A 63 -3.10 -1.14 -0.58
C ALA A 63 -2.05 -0.43 -1.45
N THR A 64 -0.81 -0.93 -1.44
CA THR A 64 0.30 -0.38 -2.23
C THR A 64 0.85 -1.37 -3.24
N GLU A 65 0.71 -2.67 -2.98
CA GLU A 65 1.08 -3.75 -3.90
C GLU A 65 0.18 -4.95 -3.64
N ILE A 66 -0.30 -5.59 -4.71
CA ILE A 66 -0.97 -6.89 -4.66
C ILE A 66 -0.16 -7.81 -5.57
N ALA A 67 0.25 -8.96 -5.04
CA ALA A 67 0.96 -9.96 -5.83
C ALA A 67 0.39 -11.35 -5.55
N ARG A 68 0.20 -12.12 -6.62
CA ARG A 68 -0.22 -13.52 -6.52
C ARG A 68 1.00 -14.37 -6.22
N VAL A 69 0.83 -15.36 -5.36
CA VAL A 69 1.87 -16.33 -5.01
C VAL A 69 1.83 -17.47 -6.00
N GLU A 70 2.98 -17.83 -6.54
CA GLU A 70 3.06 -18.85 -7.58
C GLU A 70 2.88 -20.25 -6.98
N ASN A 71 1.95 -21.02 -7.55
CA ASN A 71 1.64 -22.40 -7.16
C ASN A 71 1.14 -22.60 -5.71
N GLU A 72 0.64 -21.56 -5.04
CA GLU A 72 -0.04 -21.68 -3.76
C GLU A 72 -1.55 -21.37 -3.88
N TYR A 73 -2.35 -22.23 -3.28
CA TYR A 73 -3.81 -22.14 -3.25
C TYR A 73 -4.31 -22.40 -1.83
N ASP A 74 -5.42 -21.76 -1.45
CA ASP A 74 -6.10 -22.04 -0.18
C ASP A 74 -6.89 -23.35 -0.22
N ASP A 75 -7.54 -23.71 0.90
CA ASP A 75 -8.30 -24.96 1.04
C ASP A 75 -9.50 -25.05 0.07
N ASP A 76 -9.97 -23.91 -0.43
CA ASP A 76 -11.06 -23.81 -1.40
C ASP A 76 -10.54 -23.79 -2.86
N GLY A 77 -9.22 -23.86 -3.06
CA GLY A 77 -8.57 -23.85 -4.37
C GLY A 77 -8.40 -22.45 -4.98
N ASN A 78 -8.57 -21.38 -4.22
CA ASN A 78 -8.32 -20.02 -4.70
C ASN A 78 -6.83 -19.70 -4.64
N PRO A 79 -6.29 -18.92 -5.60
CA PRO A 79 -4.89 -18.51 -5.57
C PRO A 79 -4.60 -17.62 -4.36
N VAL A 80 -3.46 -17.84 -3.71
CA VAL A 80 -3.02 -17.04 -2.57
C VAL A 80 -2.39 -15.72 -3.05
N TYR A 81 -2.63 -14.64 -2.30
CA TYR A 81 -2.07 -13.32 -2.56
C TYR A 81 -1.35 -12.75 -1.35
N ILE A 82 -0.28 -12.00 -1.62
CA ILE A 82 0.34 -11.09 -0.66
C ILE A 82 -0.15 -9.67 -0.99
N VAL A 83 -0.67 -8.99 0.02
CA VAL A 83 -1.01 -7.57 -0.07
C VAL A 83 -0.07 -6.78 0.82
N ARG A 84 0.70 -5.86 0.22
CA ARG A 84 1.40 -4.82 0.98
C ARG A 84 0.48 -3.63 1.12
N SER A 85 0.47 -3.06 2.32
CA SER A 85 -0.40 -1.94 2.65
C SER A 85 0.25 -1.00 3.64
N ALA A 86 -0.19 0.25 3.63
CA ALA A 86 0.10 1.22 4.67
C ALA A 86 -1.17 1.59 5.42
N ASN A 87 -1.05 1.84 6.73
CA ASN A 87 -2.12 2.41 7.53
C ASN A 87 -1.96 3.93 7.60
N VAL A 88 -3.01 4.65 7.23
CA VAL A 88 -3.12 6.09 7.49
C VAL A 88 -3.92 6.25 8.78
N LEU A 89 -3.34 6.95 9.76
CA LEU A 89 -3.92 7.13 11.09
C LEU A 89 -4.29 8.60 11.33
N SER A 90 -5.48 8.84 11.88
CA SER A 90 -5.92 10.13 12.39
C SER A 90 -6.57 9.95 13.75
N VAL A 91 -6.23 10.80 14.71
CA VAL A 91 -6.81 10.77 16.06
C VAL A 91 -7.37 12.14 16.39
N ASN A 92 -8.63 12.17 16.81
CA ASN A 92 -9.24 13.34 17.42
C ASN A 92 -9.53 13.03 18.88
N SER A 93 -8.70 13.54 19.79
CA SER A 93 -8.84 13.31 21.24
C SER A 93 -9.39 14.54 21.97
N PRO A 94 -10.02 14.36 23.15
CA PRO A 94 -10.36 15.45 24.06
C PRO A 94 -9.14 16.30 24.44
N GLU A 95 -9.37 17.58 24.76
CA GLU A 95 -8.30 18.52 25.15
C GLU A 95 -7.52 18.05 26.38
N SER A 96 -8.18 17.41 27.34
CA SER A 96 -7.55 16.87 28.56
C SER A 96 -6.50 15.78 28.28
N LEU A 97 -6.55 15.13 27.13
CA LEU A 97 -5.56 14.12 26.70
C LEU A 97 -4.47 14.70 25.80
N ARG A 98 -4.59 15.96 25.38
CA ARG A 98 -3.59 16.62 24.54
C ARG A 98 -2.47 17.18 25.40
N LYS A 99 -1.26 17.26 24.83
CA LYS A 99 -0.17 17.99 25.49
C LYS A 99 -0.63 19.44 25.72
N PRO A 100 -0.44 19.99 26.92
CA PRO A 100 -0.67 21.41 27.17
C PRO A 100 0.15 22.25 26.19
N LYS A 101 -0.43 23.36 25.73
CA LYS A 101 0.29 24.34 24.92
C LYS A 101 1.30 25.12 25.74
#